data_AF-A0A1S7NVN9-F1
#
_entry.id   AF-A0A1S7NVN9-F1
#
_cell.length_a   1.000
_cell.length_b   1.000
_cell.length_c   1.000
_cell.angle_alpha   90.00
_cell.angle_beta   90.00
_cell.angle_gamma   90.00
#
_symmetry.space_group_name_H-M   'P 1'
#
loop_
_entity.id
_entity.type
_entity.pdbx_description
1 polymer ?
#
loop_
_entity_poly.entity_id
_entity_poly.type
_entity_poly.pdbx_seq_one_letter_code
_entity_poly.pdbx_strand_id
1 'polypeptide(L)'
;MPMLFSLSCRWMLPVIRKVLHDCKFADHCKRSARIMNVSERTVYMSRKIARLRPDLVPAIEAGALTLNAAMAQIDERPKQTSWERLVKAWNAATEDDRIRLISEATKGWSKA
;
A
#
# COMPACT_ATOMS: atom_id res chain seq x y z
N MET A 1 -18.29 22.49 5.82
CA MET A 1 -18.43 21.61 4.63
C MET A 1 -18.32 20.15 5.07
N PRO A 2 -19.43 19.41 5.26
CA PRO A 2 -19.37 18.03 5.71
C PRO A 2 -19.33 17.05 4.53
N MET A 3 -18.21 16.33 4.44
CA MET A 3 -18.05 14.92 4.07
C MET A 3 -19.12 14.26 3.17
N LEU A 4 -18.92 14.34 1.85
CA LEU A 4 -19.62 13.50 0.85
C LEU A 4 -18.98 12.12 0.62
N PHE A 5 -18.02 11.70 1.45
CA PHE A 5 -17.32 10.41 1.27
C PHE A 5 -17.92 9.23 2.04
N SER A 6 -18.87 9.43 2.95
CA SER A 6 -19.38 8.34 3.79
C SER A 6 -20.45 7.46 3.12
N LEU A 7 -21.11 7.95 2.07
CA LEU A 7 -22.19 7.22 1.39
C LEU A 7 -21.70 6.30 0.27
N SER A 8 -20.52 6.55 -0.31
CA SER A 8 -19.98 5.74 -1.41
C SER A 8 -19.43 4.39 -0.95
N CYS A 9 -18.95 4.28 0.30
CA CYS A 9 -18.40 3.02 0.83
C CYS A 9 -19.47 2.00 1.21
N ARG A 10 -20.67 2.43 1.62
CA ARG A 10 -21.71 1.53 2.16
C ARG A 10 -22.36 0.63 1.10
N TRP A 11 -22.44 1.09 -0.15
CA TRP A 11 -22.97 0.32 -1.29
C TRP A 11 -21.91 -0.53 -2.00
N MET A 12 -20.62 -0.26 -1.76
CA MET A 12 -19.52 -0.90 -2.48
C MET A 12 -19.27 -2.35 -2.01
N LEU A 13 -19.65 -2.68 -0.77
CA LEU A 13 -19.19 -3.90 -0.08
C LEU A 13 -20.03 -5.17 -0.26
N PRO A 14 -21.37 -5.13 -0.41
CA PRO A 14 -22.14 -6.31 -0.84
C PRO A 14 -21.68 -6.82 -2.22
N VAL A 15 -21.27 -5.89 -3.08
CA VAL A 15 -20.71 -6.18 -4.40
C VAL A 15 -19.27 -6.66 -4.30
N ILE A 16 -18.44 -6.10 -3.41
CA ILE A 16 -17.10 -6.65 -3.12
C ILE A 16 -17.20 -8.10 -2.65
N ARG A 17 -18.16 -8.48 -1.79
CA ARG A 17 -18.37 -9.88 -1.37
C ARG A 17 -18.76 -10.80 -2.54
N LYS A 18 -19.62 -10.33 -3.45
CA LYS A 18 -20.03 -11.06 -4.66
C LYS A 18 -18.92 -11.13 -5.72
N VAL A 19 -18.15 -10.07 -5.90
CA VAL A 19 -16.99 -9.99 -6.82
C VAL A 19 -15.81 -10.79 -6.27
N LEU A 20 -15.56 -10.78 -4.96
CA LEU A 20 -14.49 -11.53 -4.31
C LEU A 20 -14.68 -13.05 -4.40
N HIS A 21 -15.92 -13.52 -4.34
CA HIS A 21 -16.22 -14.95 -4.38
C HIS A 21 -16.00 -15.56 -5.77
N ASP A 22 -16.08 -14.76 -6.85
CA ASP A 22 -16.00 -15.23 -8.24
C ASP A 22 -14.66 -14.89 -8.95
N CYS A 23 -13.80 -14.05 -8.39
CA CYS A 23 -12.63 -13.50 -9.09
C CYS A 23 -11.37 -14.37 -9.00
N LYS A 24 -11.27 -15.38 -9.87
CA LYS A 24 -10.00 -16.12 -10.14
C LYS A 24 -9.07 -15.46 -11.17
N PHE A 25 -9.44 -14.39 -11.87
CA PHE A 25 -8.64 -13.81 -12.98
C PHE A 25 -8.36 -12.29 -12.87
N ALA A 26 -7.28 -11.80 -13.50
CA ALA A 26 -6.79 -10.42 -13.43
C ALA A 26 -7.68 -9.39 -14.17
N ASP A 27 -8.35 -9.79 -15.26
CA ASP A 27 -9.22 -8.91 -16.05
C ASP A 27 -10.48 -8.43 -15.33
N HIS A 28 -10.86 -9.10 -14.23
CA HIS A 28 -12.03 -8.74 -13.45
C HIS A 28 -11.89 -7.40 -12.73
N CYS A 29 -10.69 -6.98 -12.32
CA CYS A 29 -10.53 -5.71 -11.60
C CYS A 29 -10.98 -4.51 -12.46
N LYS A 30 -10.65 -4.52 -13.76
CA LYS A 30 -11.05 -3.46 -14.71
C LYS A 30 -12.55 -3.45 -14.93
N ARG A 31 -13.13 -4.62 -15.15
CA ARG A 31 -14.58 -4.77 -15.38
C ARG A 31 -15.38 -4.36 -14.15
N SER A 32 -14.99 -4.82 -12.97
CA SER A 32 -15.63 -4.48 -11.70
C SER A 32 -15.48 -3.00 -11.36
N ALA A 33 -14.32 -2.39 -11.63
CA ALA A 33 -14.10 -0.95 -11.47
C ALA A 33 -15.07 -0.12 -12.34
N ARG A 34 -15.24 -0.51 -13.61
CA ARG A 34 -16.21 0.13 -14.51
C ARG A 34 -17.65 -0.02 -14.04
N ILE A 35 -18.06 -1.22 -13.64
CA ILE A 35 -19.43 -1.50 -13.17
C ILE A 35 -19.75 -0.69 -11.91
N MET A 36 -18.79 -0.60 -10.98
CA MET A 36 -18.98 0.08 -9.70
C MET A 36 -18.67 1.58 -9.76
N ASN A 37 -18.19 2.10 -10.90
CA ASN A 37 -17.72 3.48 -11.07
C ASN A 37 -16.68 3.89 -10.02
N VAL A 38 -15.69 3.03 -9.78
CA VAL A 38 -14.58 3.25 -8.85
C VAL A 38 -13.24 3.05 -9.54
N SER A 39 -12.15 3.49 -8.91
CA SER A 39 -10.81 3.23 -9.45
C SER A 39 -10.46 1.74 -9.39
N GLU A 40 -9.72 1.24 -10.37
CA GLU A 40 -9.18 -0.12 -10.37
C GLU A 40 -8.34 -0.41 -9.12
N ARG A 41 -7.64 0.61 -8.61
CA ARG A 41 -6.85 0.56 -7.38
C ARG A 41 -7.73 0.23 -6.17
N THR A 42 -8.90 0.85 -6.05
CA THR A 42 -9.86 0.58 -4.97
C THR A 42 -10.28 -0.89 -4.99
N VAL A 43 -10.63 -1.42 -6.16
CA VAL A 43 -11.02 -2.83 -6.32
C VAL A 43 -9.88 -3.77 -5.94
N TYR A 44 -8.65 -3.47 -6.38
CA TYR A 44 -7.46 -4.23 -6.03
C TYR A 44 -7.20 -4.26 -4.51
N MET A 45 -7.30 -3.10 -3.84
CA MET A 45 -7.09 -2.98 -2.40
C MET A 45 -8.15 -3.75 -1.62
N SER A 46 -9.43 -3.56 -1.94
CA SER A 46 -10.53 -4.31 -1.32
C SER A 46 -10.34 -5.82 -1.47
N ARG A 47 -9.90 -6.26 -2.66
CA ARG A 47 -9.62 -7.67 -2.93
C ARG A 47 -8.46 -8.20 -2.08
N LYS A 48 -7.38 -7.44 -2.00
CA LYS A 48 -6.20 -7.78 -1.22
C LYS A 48 -6.52 -7.86 0.29
N ILE A 49 -7.34 -6.93 0.80
CA ILE A 49 -7.81 -6.93 2.18
C ILE A 49 -8.60 -8.19 2.49
N ALA A 50 -9.66 -8.47 1.74
CA ALA A 50 -10.50 -9.61 2.04
C ALA A 50 -9.78 -10.96 1.91
N ARG A 51 -8.72 -11.05 1.09
CA ARG A 51 -7.90 -12.25 0.99
C ARG A 51 -6.92 -12.41 2.16
N LEU A 52 -6.27 -11.33 2.60
CA LEU A 52 -5.17 -11.40 3.57
C LEU A 52 -5.63 -11.17 5.01
N ARG A 53 -6.62 -10.30 5.22
CA ARG A 53 -7.16 -9.89 6.51
C ARG A 53 -8.70 -9.78 6.43
N PRO A 54 -9.41 -10.91 6.30
CA PRO A 54 -10.86 -10.93 6.21
C PRO A 54 -11.55 -10.38 7.48
N ASP A 55 -10.85 -10.38 8.61
CA ASP A 55 -11.27 -9.80 9.89
C ASP A 55 -11.52 -8.29 9.82
N LEU A 56 -10.86 -7.59 8.90
CA LEU A 56 -11.01 -6.13 8.74
C LEU A 56 -12.24 -5.75 7.90
N VAL A 57 -12.82 -6.70 7.16
CA VAL A 57 -13.95 -6.43 6.23
C VAL A 57 -15.18 -5.89 6.97
N PRO A 58 -15.64 -6.46 8.10
CA PRO A 58 -16.79 -5.93 8.83
C PRO A 58 -16.57 -4.50 9.36
N ALA A 59 -15.33 -4.16 9.76
CA ALA A 59 -15.00 -2.82 10.23
C ALA A 59 -15.03 -1.77 9.10
N ILE A 60 -14.64 -2.18 7.89
CA ILE A 60 -14.76 -1.35 6.68
C ILE A 60 -16.24 -1.18 6.29
N GLU A 61 -17.04 -2.24 6.40
CA GLU A 61 -18.49 -2.23 6.14
C GLU A 61 -19.26 -1.33 7.10
N ALA A 62 -18.86 -1.32 8.37
CA ALA A 62 -19.40 -0.43 9.38
C ALA A 62 -18.97 1.04 9.17
N GLY A 63 -18.04 1.32 8.25
CA GLY A 63 -17.45 2.64 8.05
C GLY A 63 -16.51 3.08 9.18
N ALA A 64 -16.20 2.19 10.13
CA ALA A 64 -15.29 2.44 11.24
C ALA A 64 -13.82 2.46 10.77
N LEU A 65 -13.50 1.78 9.67
CA LEU A 65 -12.16 1.69 9.11
C LEU A 65 -12.16 2.06 7.62
N THR A 66 -11.23 2.92 7.21
CA THR A 66 -11.07 3.26 5.78
C THR A 66 -10.28 2.18 5.04
N LEU A 67 -10.51 2.06 3.72
CA LEU A 67 -9.79 1.11 2.87
C LEU A 67 -8.26 1.31 2.92
N ASN A 68 -7.80 2.56 3.00
CA ASN A 68 -6.38 2.89 3.09
C ASN A 68 -5.78 2.49 4.44
N ALA A 69 -6.51 2.70 5.54
CA ALA A 69 -6.07 2.29 6.88
C ALA A 69 -5.98 0.76 6.99
N ALA A 70 -6.97 0.04 6.46
CA ALA A 70 -6.92 -1.42 6.39
C ALA A 70 -5.76 -1.93 5.52
N MET A 71 -5.49 -1.27 4.39
CA MET A 71 -4.33 -1.59 3.56
C MET A 71 -3.01 -1.33 4.28
N ALA A 72 -2.90 -0.28 5.10
CA ALA A 72 -1.70 0.01 5.87
C ALA A 72 -1.35 -1.12 6.85
N GLN A 73 -2.37 -1.76 7.46
CA GLN A 73 -2.20 -2.91 8.36
C GLN A 73 -1.76 -4.19 7.62
N ILE A 74 -1.96 -4.26 6.31
CA ILE A 74 -1.54 -5.39 5.47
C ILE A 74 -0.16 -5.14 4.88
N ASP A 75 0.09 -3.90 4.46
CA ASP A 75 1.34 -3.44 3.92
C ASP A 75 2.36 -3.08 5.01
N GLU A 76 2.23 -3.62 6.24
CA GLU A 76 3.17 -3.49 7.38
C GLU A 76 4.56 -4.09 7.09
N ARG A 77 5.11 -3.88 5.89
CA ARG A 77 6.53 -3.58 5.78
C ARG A 77 6.70 -2.14 6.27
N PRO A 78 7.38 -1.90 7.40
CA PRO A 78 7.75 -0.54 7.78
C PRO A 78 8.41 0.11 6.56
N LYS A 79 7.85 1.24 6.15
CA LYS A 79 8.33 1.96 4.97
C LYS A 79 9.77 2.33 5.28
N GLN A 80 10.72 1.72 4.57
CA GLN A 80 12.13 1.88 4.92
C GLN A 80 12.46 3.36 5.07
N THR A 81 12.94 3.72 6.25
CA THR A 81 13.41 5.08 6.53
C THR A 81 14.52 5.45 5.56
N SER A 82 14.77 6.74 5.35
CA SER A 82 15.92 7.18 4.53
C SER A 82 17.22 6.55 5.03
N TRP A 83 17.36 6.47 6.36
CA TRP A 83 18.46 5.78 7.02
C TRP A 83 18.56 4.29 6.67
N GLU A 84 17.48 3.52 6.81
CA GLU A 84 17.49 2.09 6.46
C GLU A 84 17.83 1.83 4.99
N ARG A 85 17.42 2.71 4.09
CA ARG A 85 17.78 2.62 2.66
C ARG A 85 19.28 2.84 2.46
N LEU A 86 19.87 3.81 3.16
CA LEU A 86 21.30 4.09 3.11
C LEU A 86 22.11 2.92 3.70
N VAL A 87 21.69 2.38 4.85
CA VAL A 87 22.34 1.21 5.46
C VAL A 87 22.26 0.00 4.54
N LYS A 88 21.10 -0.25 3.91
CA LYS A 88 20.96 -1.33 2.93
C LYS A 88 21.86 -1.12 1.71
N ALA A 89 21.92 0.11 1.19
CA ALA A 89 22.79 0.45 0.07
C ALA A 89 24.27 0.28 0.42
N TRP A 90 24.68 0.71 1.62
CA TRP A 90 26.04 0.53 2.14
C TRP A 90 26.43 -0.95 2.26
N ASN A 91 25.53 -1.77 2.83
CA ASN A 91 25.75 -3.21 2.97
C ASN A 91 25.82 -3.93 1.62
N ALA A 92 25.14 -3.42 0.59
CA ALA A 92 25.15 -3.95 -0.76
C ALA A 92 26.29 -3.38 -1.65
N ALA A 93 26.94 -2.28 -1.24
CA ALA A 93 28.01 -1.66 -1.99
C ALA A 93 29.26 -2.54 -2.03
N THR A 94 30.00 -2.45 -3.14
CA THR A 94 31.31 -3.10 -3.27
C THR A 94 32.36 -2.41 -2.41
N GLU A 95 33.47 -3.09 -2.14
CA GLU A 95 34.55 -2.53 -1.31
C GLU A 95 35.12 -1.25 -1.92
N ASP A 96 35.30 -1.22 -3.25
CA ASP A 96 35.79 -0.03 -3.97
C ASP A 96 34.83 1.17 -3.84
N ASP A 97 33.52 0.92 -3.90
CA ASP A 97 32.49 1.97 -3.73
C ASP A 97 32.47 2.53 -2.29
N ARG A 98 32.68 1.66 -1.29
CA ARG A 98 32.78 2.07 0.12
C ARG A 98 34.01 2.93 0.36
N ILE A 99 35.16 2.52 -0.18
CA ILE A 99 36.42 3.26 -0.07
C ILE A 99 36.28 4.64 -0.75
N ARG A 100 35.66 4.70 -1.93
CA ARG A 100 35.41 5.97 -2.63
C ARG A 100 34.56 6.92 -1.79
N LEU A 101 33.46 6.43 -1.22
CA LEU A 101 32.57 7.25 -0.38
C LEU A 101 33.29 7.77 0.88
N ILE A 102 34.07 6.92 1.57
CA ILE A 102 34.85 7.32 2.74
C ILE A 102 35.91 8.37 2.37
N SER A 103 36.59 8.20 1.23
CA SER A 103 37.58 9.16 0.72
C SER A 103 36.98 10.53 0.41
N GLU A 104 35.76 10.57 -0.13
CA GLU A 104 35.06 11.82 -0.41
C GLU A 104 34.54 12.49 0.87
N ALA A 105 34.00 11.70 1.81
CA ALA A 105 33.50 12.22 3.08
C ALA A 105 34.62 12.85 3.94
N THR A 106 35.80 12.22 3.97
CA THR A 106 36.96 12.73 4.72
C THR A 106 37.54 14.03 4.14
N LYS A 107 37.49 14.21 2.81
CA LYS A 107 37.90 15.48 2.16
C LYS A 107 36.97 16.66 2.50
N GLY A 108 35.69 16.39 2.76
CA GLY A 108 34.73 17.41 3.15
C GLY A 108 34.91 17.90 4.59
N TRP A 109 35.44 17.05 5.48
CA TRP A 109 35.58 17.35 6.91
C TRP A 109 36.84 18.15 7.25
N SER A 110 37.88 18.13 6.41
CA SER A 110 39.10 18.93 6.64
C SER A 110 38.97 20.41 6.26
N LYS A 111 37.80 20.83 5.75
CA LYS A 111 37.51 22.22 5.35
C LYS A 111 36.48 22.92 6.25
N ALA A 112 36.03 22.29 7.33
CA ALA A 112 35.16 22.87 8.36
C ALA A 112 35.98 23.17 9.63
#